data_AF-A0A4Q9MEI7-F1
#
_entry.id   AF-A0A4Q9MEI7-F1
#
_cell.length_a   1.000
_cell.length_b   1.000
_cell.length_c   1.000
_cell.angle_alpha   90.00
_cell.angle_beta   90.00
_cell.angle_gamma   90.00
#
_symmetry.space_group_name_H-M   'P 1'
#
loop_
_entity.id
_entity.type
_entity.pdbx_description
1 polymer ?
#
loop_
_entity_poly.entity_id
_entity_poly.type
_entity_poly.pdbx_seq_one_letter_code
_entity_poly.pdbx_strand_id
1 'polypeptide(L)'
;MVSSTFSFLGALLFVASVAAQSTAPQYGQCGGQGWTGATVCPSGWTCTFSNSYYSQCLPGGSGSSSGSSVPTTTTVPSTSGGSSPTSTSTSPSGTVTLIPGYSFIRAVEDPNFHQYLRSEVQNTASDAVLGDPSTAAQFQITSDGQLIQILPDGSNLYAAVEARANSTVMKLKMSWQTTPASGDNAGTFMWSGDTVEWSIPTISRPQLNAWLVCPDAAGNKDVYVNLGPYDYDTPAGCADETIHAYTGPYATA
;
A
#
# COMPACT_ATOMS: atom_id res chain seq x y z
N MET A 1 1.45 -54.90 -62.40
CA MET A 1 0.64 -55.44 -61.29
C MET A 1 1.64 -56.00 -60.29
N VAL A 2 1.86 -55.52 -59.07
CA VAL A 2 1.06 -54.69 -58.15
C VAL A 2 2.05 -53.90 -57.27
N SER A 3 1.78 -52.62 -57.01
CA SER A 3 2.50 -51.81 -56.02
C SER A 3 2.06 -52.20 -54.60
N SER A 4 3.00 -52.31 -53.66
CA SER A 4 2.71 -52.47 -52.23
C SER A 4 3.39 -51.37 -51.43
N THR A 5 2.61 -50.36 -51.08
CA THR A 5 2.94 -49.31 -50.11
C THR A 5 2.62 -49.82 -48.70
N PHE A 6 3.61 -49.87 -47.81
CA PHE A 6 3.38 -50.05 -46.37
C PHE A 6 3.50 -48.70 -45.66
N SER A 7 2.38 -48.27 -45.08
CA SER A 7 2.22 -47.02 -44.33
C SER A 7 2.67 -47.25 -42.88
N PHE A 8 3.66 -46.48 -42.41
CA PHE A 8 4.08 -46.48 -41.01
C PHE A 8 3.29 -45.40 -40.25
N LEU A 9 2.40 -45.82 -39.35
CA LEU A 9 1.79 -44.94 -38.34
C LEU A 9 2.83 -44.61 -37.27
N GLY A 10 3.37 -43.39 -37.30
CA GLY A 10 4.17 -42.84 -36.21
C GLY A 10 3.26 -42.30 -35.09
N ALA A 11 3.21 -43.01 -33.96
CA ALA A 11 2.54 -42.52 -32.75
C ALA A 11 3.44 -41.49 -32.05
N LEU A 12 3.06 -40.21 -32.12
CA LEU A 12 3.65 -39.12 -31.32
C LEU A 12 3.14 -39.20 -29.89
N LEU A 13 3.98 -39.67 -28.97
CA LEU A 13 3.77 -39.57 -27.52
C LEU A 13 4.09 -38.14 -27.07
N PHE A 14 3.05 -37.35 -26.79
CA PHE A 14 3.20 -36.08 -26.08
C PHE A 14 3.43 -36.36 -24.59
N VAL A 15 4.66 -36.16 -24.13
CA VAL A 15 4.98 -36.12 -22.70
C VAL A 15 4.52 -34.77 -22.18
N ALA A 16 3.40 -34.74 -21.45
CA ALA A 16 2.99 -33.55 -20.70
C ALA A 16 3.89 -33.41 -19.47
N SER A 17 4.82 -32.46 -19.51
CA SER A 17 5.60 -32.04 -18.35
C SER A 17 4.67 -31.33 -17.36
N VAL A 18 4.20 -32.08 -16.36
CA VAL A 18 3.52 -31.51 -15.19
C VAL A 18 4.58 -30.80 -14.35
N ALA A 19 4.68 -29.48 -14.47
CA ALA A 19 5.45 -28.68 -13.53
C ALA A 19 4.72 -28.69 -12.19
N ALA A 20 5.14 -29.56 -11.27
CA ALA A 20 4.73 -29.48 -9.88
C ALA A 20 5.19 -28.10 -9.36
N GLN A 21 4.24 -27.20 -9.09
CA GLN A 21 4.53 -25.94 -8.41
C GLN A 21 4.94 -26.28 -6.98
N SER A 22 6.25 -26.39 -6.75
CA SER A 22 6.78 -26.54 -5.40
C SER A 22 6.50 -25.24 -4.64
N THR A 23 5.98 -25.38 -3.42
CA THR A 23 5.87 -24.27 -2.48
C THR A 23 7.16 -24.17 -1.68
N ALA A 24 7.60 -22.96 -1.37
CA ALA A 24 8.74 -22.71 -0.50
C ALA A 24 8.44 -23.25 0.91
N PRO A 25 9.42 -23.76 1.65
CA PRO A 25 9.19 -24.22 3.01
C PRO A 25 8.78 -23.06 3.91
N GLN A 26 8.09 -23.36 5.02
CA GLN A 26 7.81 -22.40 6.08
C GLN A 26 9.13 -21.83 6.62
N TYR A 27 9.22 -20.51 6.79
CA TYR A 27 10.49 -19.79 7.06
C TYR A 27 11.59 -20.00 5.99
N GLY A 28 11.23 -20.56 4.83
CA GLY A 28 12.12 -20.82 3.72
C GLY A 28 12.25 -19.63 2.78
N GLN A 29 13.29 -19.66 1.94
CA GLN A 29 13.46 -18.66 0.89
C GLN A 29 12.37 -18.83 -0.18
N CYS A 30 11.71 -17.72 -0.51
CA CYS A 30 10.67 -17.64 -1.52
C CYS A 30 10.95 -16.56 -2.58
N GLY A 31 12.10 -15.89 -2.52
CA GLY A 31 12.46 -14.84 -3.46
C GLY A 31 13.87 -14.30 -3.22
N GLY A 32 14.32 -13.43 -4.12
CA GLY A 32 15.65 -12.85 -4.12
C GLY A 32 16.32 -12.95 -5.48
N GLN A 33 17.22 -12.01 -5.78
CA GLN A 33 18.05 -12.03 -6.98
C GLN A 33 18.85 -13.34 -7.06
N GLY A 34 18.73 -14.04 -8.18
CA GLY A 34 19.36 -15.34 -8.40
C GLY A 34 18.62 -16.54 -7.79
N TRP A 35 17.51 -16.34 -7.06
CA TRP A 35 16.69 -17.43 -6.56
C TRP A 35 15.92 -18.11 -7.69
N THR A 36 16.19 -19.40 -7.91
CA THR A 36 15.50 -20.24 -8.91
C THR A 36 14.54 -21.25 -8.28
N GLY A 37 14.39 -21.21 -6.95
CA GLY A 37 13.51 -22.09 -6.20
C GLY A 37 12.06 -21.64 -6.20
N ALA A 38 11.26 -22.30 -5.36
CA ALA A 38 9.85 -21.98 -5.19
C ALA A 38 9.64 -20.52 -4.77
N THR A 39 8.70 -19.83 -5.40
CA THR A 39 8.37 -18.43 -5.08
C THR A 39 7.05 -18.26 -4.33
N VAL A 40 6.28 -19.34 -4.22
CA VAL A 40 4.97 -19.35 -3.56
C VAL A 40 5.11 -20.00 -2.20
N CYS A 41 4.62 -19.34 -1.15
CA CYS A 41 4.61 -19.88 0.20
C CYS A 41 3.41 -20.82 0.44
N PRO A 42 3.47 -21.72 1.44
CA PRO A 42 2.36 -22.61 1.78
C PRO A 42 1.13 -21.79 2.23
N SER A 43 -0.06 -22.39 2.17
CA SER A 43 -1.29 -21.71 2.63
C SER A 43 -1.16 -21.15 4.05
N GLY A 44 -1.52 -19.88 4.23
CA GLY A 44 -1.38 -19.15 5.50
C GLY A 44 0.00 -18.51 5.72
N TRP A 45 0.89 -18.59 4.72
CA TRP A 45 2.22 -17.99 4.73
C TRP A 45 2.39 -17.04 3.56
N THR A 46 3.11 -15.94 3.80
CA THR A 46 3.33 -14.89 2.82
C THR A 46 4.82 -14.72 2.56
N CYS A 47 5.21 -14.61 1.28
CA CYS A 47 6.59 -14.35 0.91
C CYS A 47 6.95 -12.91 1.23
N THR A 48 7.70 -12.71 2.32
CA THR A 48 8.06 -11.39 2.83
C THR A 48 9.47 -11.04 2.36
N PHE A 49 9.62 -9.88 1.73
CA PHE A 49 10.92 -9.39 1.29
C PHE A 49 11.82 -9.08 2.49
N SER A 50 13.09 -9.48 2.44
CA SER A 50 14.09 -9.16 3.47
C SER A 50 15.24 -8.33 2.91
N ASN A 51 15.83 -8.77 1.79
CA ASN A 51 16.84 -8.00 1.05
C ASN A 51 16.85 -8.42 -0.43
N SER A 52 17.69 -7.75 -1.24
CA SER A 52 17.74 -7.96 -2.69
C SER A 52 18.00 -9.41 -3.11
N TYR A 53 18.70 -10.21 -2.29
CA TYR A 53 19.03 -11.60 -2.59
C TYR A 53 18.17 -12.60 -1.81
N TYR A 54 17.25 -12.15 -0.94
CA TYR A 54 16.52 -13.02 -0.02
C TYR A 54 15.12 -12.49 0.35
N SER A 55 14.12 -13.34 0.21
CA SER A 55 12.75 -13.15 0.72
C SER A 55 12.32 -14.44 1.41
N GLN A 56 11.58 -14.35 2.51
CA GLN A 56 11.27 -15.48 3.39
C GLN A 56 9.76 -15.68 3.56
N CYS A 57 9.29 -16.93 3.56
CA CYS A 57 7.92 -17.24 3.94
C CYS A 57 7.70 -17.01 5.44
N LEU A 58 6.84 -16.07 5.81
CA LEU A 58 6.46 -15.78 7.19
C LEU A 58 4.96 -16.01 7.42
N PRO A 59 4.54 -16.35 8.65
CA PRO A 59 3.13 -16.56 8.96
C PRO A 59 2.37 -15.22 8.94
N GLY A 60 1.34 -15.14 8.10
CA GLY A 60 0.47 -13.98 7.94
C GLY A 60 -0.72 -14.39 7.07
N GLY A 61 -1.92 -14.46 7.66
CA GLY A 61 -3.15 -14.88 7.01
C GLY A 61 -3.46 -13.98 5.81
N SER A 62 -3.83 -14.50 4.63
CA SER A 62 -5.04 -15.31 4.45
C SER A 62 -4.90 -16.19 3.22
N GLY A 63 -5.49 -17.39 3.29
CA GLY A 63 -5.66 -18.25 2.13
C GLY A 63 -6.50 -17.59 1.05
N SER A 64 -6.15 -17.86 -0.20
CA SER A 64 -7.08 -17.76 -1.32
C SER A 64 -6.90 -19.00 -2.17
N SER A 65 -7.91 -19.86 -2.13
CA SER A 65 -8.24 -20.77 -3.21
C SER A 65 -9.70 -20.54 -3.55
N SER A 66 -9.91 -19.90 -4.70
CA SER A 66 -11.19 -19.80 -5.41
C SER A 66 -11.77 -21.19 -5.67
N GLY A 67 -13.08 -21.35 -5.45
CA GLY A 67 -13.83 -22.54 -5.86
C GLY A 67 -15.31 -22.20 -6.03
N SER A 68 -15.79 -22.29 -7.26
CA SER A 68 -17.18 -22.06 -7.69
C SER A 68 -18.02 -23.34 -7.55
N SER A 69 -19.27 -23.24 -7.06
CA SER A 69 -20.52 -23.69 -7.74
C SER A 69 -21.67 -24.19 -6.83
N VAL A 70 -22.90 -23.80 -7.23
CA VAL A 70 -24.26 -24.42 -7.11
C VAL A 70 -25.14 -24.13 -5.85
N PRO A 71 -26.47 -23.90 -6.01
CA PRO A 71 -27.32 -23.15 -5.06
C PRO A 71 -28.25 -24.03 -4.20
N THR A 72 -28.72 -23.48 -3.07
CA THR A 72 -29.88 -24.01 -2.37
C THR A 72 -30.75 -22.89 -1.81
N THR A 73 -32.01 -22.89 -2.24
CA THR A 73 -33.15 -22.07 -1.81
C THR A 73 -33.53 -22.26 -0.34
N THR A 74 -33.74 -21.14 0.37
CA THR A 74 -34.79 -21.05 1.40
C THR A 74 -35.28 -19.60 1.57
N THR A 75 -36.57 -19.40 1.29
CA THR A 75 -37.41 -18.21 1.50
C THR A 75 -37.75 -17.99 2.98
N VAL A 76 -37.74 -16.74 3.49
CA VAL A 76 -38.82 -16.05 4.29
C VAL A 76 -38.48 -14.52 4.40
N PRO A 77 -39.44 -13.57 4.37
CA PRO A 77 -39.17 -12.14 4.18
C PRO A 77 -39.23 -11.31 5.48
N SER A 78 -38.70 -10.08 5.46
CA SER A 78 -39.18 -8.93 6.25
C SER A 78 -38.64 -7.58 5.73
N THR A 79 -39.59 -6.67 5.49
CA THR A 79 -39.57 -5.22 5.19
C THR A 79 -38.69 -4.41 6.18
N SER A 80 -38.06 -3.26 5.88
CA SER A 80 -38.48 -2.00 5.25
C SER A 80 -37.19 -1.15 5.05
N GLY A 81 -36.92 -0.49 3.91
CA GLY A 81 -37.36 0.89 3.63
C GLY A 81 -36.27 1.93 3.97
N GLY A 82 -35.59 2.49 2.96
CA GLY A 82 -34.72 3.66 3.14
C GLY A 82 -33.63 3.83 2.07
N SER A 83 -33.76 4.86 1.25
CA SER A 83 -33.07 5.16 -0.01
C SER A 83 -31.53 5.12 -0.05
N SER A 84 -31.04 4.65 -1.20
CA SER A 84 -29.73 4.82 -1.83
C SER A 84 -29.10 6.22 -1.65
N PRO A 85 -27.76 6.34 -1.69
CA PRO A 85 -27.17 6.60 -2.98
C PRO A 85 -26.31 5.44 -3.47
N THR A 86 -26.46 5.21 -4.77
CA THR A 86 -25.75 4.24 -5.56
C THR A 86 -24.35 4.78 -5.75
N SER A 87 -23.37 4.17 -5.09
CA SER A 87 -21.97 4.33 -5.48
C SER A 87 -21.81 3.73 -6.86
N THR A 88 -21.97 4.53 -7.90
CA THR A 88 -21.51 4.19 -9.23
C THR A 88 -20.01 3.97 -9.14
N SER A 89 -19.59 2.71 -9.20
CA SER A 89 -18.20 2.33 -9.45
C SER A 89 -17.85 2.69 -10.89
N THR A 90 -17.66 3.97 -11.14
CA THR A 90 -17.03 4.46 -12.36
C THR A 90 -15.55 4.07 -12.24
N SER A 91 -15.14 3.11 -13.07
CA SER A 91 -13.72 2.83 -13.30
C SER A 91 -13.00 4.15 -13.62
N PRO A 92 -11.92 4.54 -12.91
CA PRO A 92 -11.23 5.78 -13.24
C PRO A 92 -10.36 5.52 -14.47
N SER A 93 -10.85 6.00 -15.62
CA SER A 93 -10.00 6.33 -16.76
C SER A 93 -9.04 7.45 -16.31
N GLY A 94 -7.83 7.08 -15.87
CA GLY A 94 -6.80 8.01 -15.40
C GLY A 94 -5.82 7.47 -14.36
N THR A 95 -6.02 6.25 -13.83
CA THR A 95 -5.19 5.75 -12.73
C THR A 95 -3.80 5.33 -13.22
N VAL A 96 -2.76 5.93 -12.64
CA VAL A 96 -1.36 5.54 -12.86
C VAL A 96 -1.14 4.14 -12.29
N THR A 97 -0.50 3.26 -13.06
CA THR A 97 -0.11 1.93 -12.59
C THR A 97 0.97 2.03 -11.54
N LEU A 98 0.86 1.24 -10.48
CA LEU A 98 1.89 1.15 -9.45
C LEU A 98 3.24 0.69 -10.03
N ILE A 99 4.28 1.46 -9.78
CA ILE A 99 5.66 1.16 -10.16
C ILE A 99 6.16 0.03 -9.24
N PRO A 100 6.82 -1.01 -9.78
CA PRO A 100 7.39 -2.07 -8.96
C PRO A 100 8.30 -1.52 -7.85
N GLY A 101 8.04 -1.96 -6.61
CA GLY A 101 8.78 -1.52 -5.43
C GLY A 101 8.25 -0.23 -4.79
N TYR A 102 7.29 0.46 -5.40
CA TYR A 102 6.58 1.58 -4.78
C TYR A 102 5.28 1.11 -4.13
N SER A 103 4.67 1.98 -3.33
CA SER A 103 3.33 1.82 -2.77
C SER A 103 2.54 3.10 -2.97
N PHE A 104 1.22 3.00 -3.11
CA PHE A 104 0.37 4.12 -2.73
C PHE A 104 0.34 4.20 -1.20
N ILE A 105 0.01 5.36 -0.64
CA ILE A 105 -0.27 5.50 0.80
C ILE A 105 -1.68 6.06 0.95
N ARG A 106 -2.50 5.47 1.81
CA ARG A 106 -3.89 5.90 2.02
C ARG A 106 -4.32 5.83 3.48
N ALA A 107 -5.27 6.67 3.86
CA ALA A 107 -5.94 6.58 5.14
C ALA A 107 -6.87 5.37 5.21
N VAL A 108 -6.96 4.77 6.40
CA VAL A 108 -7.77 3.57 6.65
C VAL A 108 -8.85 3.79 7.72
N GLU A 109 -9.03 5.02 8.19
CA GLU A 109 -10.09 5.39 9.13
C GLU A 109 -11.03 6.44 8.53
N ASP A 110 -12.26 6.50 9.04
CA ASP A 110 -13.18 7.59 8.73
C ASP A 110 -12.72 8.89 9.41
N PRO A 111 -12.90 10.07 8.77
CA PRO A 111 -13.69 10.33 7.57
C PRO A 111 -12.87 10.34 6.28
N ASN A 112 -11.58 9.99 6.31
CA ASN A 112 -10.70 10.05 5.15
C ASN A 112 -10.41 8.67 4.54
N PHE A 113 -11.22 7.67 4.88
CA PHE A 113 -11.08 6.30 4.40
C PHE A 113 -10.91 6.27 2.88
N HIS A 114 -9.88 5.57 2.41
CA HIS A 114 -9.51 5.46 1.00
C HIS A 114 -9.12 6.77 0.29
N GLN A 115 -8.76 7.81 1.05
CA GLN A 115 -8.06 8.95 0.49
C GLN A 115 -6.55 8.75 0.51
N TYR A 116 -5.90 9.20 -0.56
CA TYR A 116 -4.52 8.88 -0.88
C TYR A 116 -3.60 10.06 -0.67
N LEU A 117 -2.43 9.78 -0.09
CA LEU A 117 -1.37 10.75 0.13
C LEU A 117 -0.84 11.26 -1.23
N ARG A 118 -0.61 12.58 -1.30
CA ARG A 118 -0.02 13.27 -2.44
C ARG A 118 0.54 14.63 -2.05
N SER A 119 1.20 15.28 -3.00
CA SER A 119 1.45 16.73 -2.94
C SER A 119 0.15 17.51 -3.18
N GLU A 120 -0.09 18.56 -2.40
CA GLU A 120 -1.21 19.48 -2.60
C GLU A 120 -1.22 20.04 -4.01
N VAL A 121 -0.11 20.66 -4.40
CA VAL A 121 0.17 21.05 -5.78
C VAL A 121 0.84 19.86 -6.47
N GLN A 122 0.06 19.18 -7.31
CA GLN A 122 0.41 17.88 -7.87
C GLN A 122 1.82 17.88 -8.48
N ASN A 123 2.63 16.89 -8.08
CA ASN A 123 4.01 16.68 -8.55
C ASN A 123 4.99 17.81 -8.20
N THR A 124 4.76 18.59 -7.14
CA THR A 124 5.67 19.67 -6.72
C THR A 124 5.92 19.67 -5.22
N ALA A 125 7.02 20.31 -4.80
CA ALA A 125 7.28 20.60 -3.39
C ALA A 125 6.18 21.54 -2.85
N SER A 126 5.31 20.98 -2.01
CA SER A 126 4.12 21.61 -1.43
C SER A 126 3.68 20.81 -0.21
N ASP A 127 2.60 21.22 0.45
CA ASP A 127 2.09 20.50 1.63
C ASP A 127 1.66 19.07 1.27
N ALA A 128 1.77 18.16 2.24
CA ALA A 128 1.29 16.81 2.09
C ALA A 128 -0.19 16.76 2.43
N VAL A 129 -1.00 16.24 1.51
CA VAL A 129 -2.45 16.17 1.67
C VAL A 129 -2.97 14.78 1.34
N LEU A 130 -4.16 14.46 1.84
CA LEU A 130 -4.96 13.36 1.33
C LEU A 130 -5.89 13.84 0.21
N GLY A 131 -6.04 13.04 -0.84
CA GLY A 131 -6.91 13.32 -1.98
C GLY A 131 -7.53 12.08 -2.61
N ASP A 132 -8.20 12.27 -3.73
CA ASP A 132 -8.89 11.18 -4.43
C ASP A 132 -7.89 10.20 -5.08
N PRO A 133 -8.30 8.92 -5.28
CA PRO A 133 -7.46 7.90 -5.92
C PRO A 133 -6.87 8.31 -7.28
N SER A 134 -7.58 9.14 -8.06
CA SER A 134 -7.12 9.65 -9.36
C SER A 134 -5.89 10.58 -9.27
N THR A 135 -5.61 11.11 -8.08
CA THR A 135 -4.51 12.03 -7.80
C THR A 135 -3.44 11.42 -6.90
N ALA A 136 -3.58 10.13 -6.57
CA ALA A 136 -2.69 9.42 -5.68
C ALA A 136 -1.24 9.44 -6.19
N ALA A 137 -0.30 9.76 -5.31
CA ALA A 137 1.11 9.65 -5.61
C ALA A 137 1.67 8.30 -5.14
N GLN A 138 2.89 7.99 -5.59
CA GLN A 138 3.55 6.72 -5.29
C GLN A 138 4.80 6.96 -4.45
N PHE A 139 5.05 6.07 -3.51
CA PHE A 139 6.01 6.28 -2.45
C PHE A 139 6.93 5.10 -2.21
N GLN A 140 8.11 5.40 -1.69
CA GLN A 140 9.04 4.45 -1.08
C GLN A 140 9.55 5.01 0.23
N ILE A 141 9.87 4.13 1.17
CA ILE A 141 10.70 4.49 2.33
C ILE A 141 12.09 3.93 2.07
N THR A 142 13.08 4.81 2.04
CA THR A 142 14.48 4.46 1.80
C THR A 142 15.10 3.82 3.04
N SER A 143 16.25 3.17 2.89
CA SER A 143 16.95 2.52 4.01
C SER A 143 17.43 3.47 5.11
N ASP A 144 17.63 4.75 4.77
CA ASP A 144 17.95 5.85 5.68
C ASP A 144 16.70 6.53 6.27
N GLY A 145 15.51 5.99 6.01
CA GLY A 145 14.26 6.42 6.62
C GLY A 145 13.64 7.67 5.99
N GLN A 146 13.97 8.01 4.74
CA GLN A 146 13.28 9.06 4.00
C GLN A 146 12.05 8.47 3.31
N LEU A 147 10.90 9.11 3.50
CA LEU A 147 9.73 8.87 2.65
C LEU A 147 9.86 9.70 1.38
N ILE A 148 9.97 9.04 0.23
CA ILE A 148 10.10 9.69 -1.08
C ILE A 148 8.81 9.55 -1.88
N GLN A 149 8.46 10.60 -2.62
CA GLN A 149 7.43 10.59 -3.65
C GLN A 149 8.10 10.62 -5.02
N ILE A 150 7.80 9.64 -5.88
CA ILE A 150 8.31 9.63 -7.26
C ILE A 150 7.47 10.54 -8.15
N LEU A 151 8.14 11.37 -8.96
CA LEU A 151 7.51 12.25 -9.93
C LEU A 151 7.48 11.61 -11.32
N PRO A 152 6.59 12.08 -12.24
CA PRO A 152 6.50 11.55 -13.59
C PRO A 152 7.79 11.63 -14.41
N ASP A 153 8.68 12.58 -14.09
CA ASP A 153 9.98 12.76 -14.73
C ASP A 153 11.09 11.86 -14.13
N GLY A 154 10.75 11.05 -13.13
CA GLY A 154 11.68 10.16 -12.43
C GLY A 154 12.47 10.83 -11.30
N SER A 155 12.28 12.13 -11.05
CA SER A 155 12.84 12.81 -9.88
C SER A 155 12.03 12.51 -8.62
N ASN A 156 12.61 12.78 -7.45
CA ASN A 156 11.99 12.49 -6.16
C ASN A 156 11.70 13.79 -5.39
N LEU A 157 10.57 13.81 -4.70
CA LEU A 157 10.35 14.69 -3.55
C LEU A 157 10.56 13.91 -2.26
N TYR A 158 10.95 14.62 -1.22
CA TYR A 158 11.26 14.07 0.09
C TYR A 158 10.29 14.61 1.12
N ALA A 159 9.68 13.73 1.91
CA ALA A 159 8.85 14.15 3.02
C ALA A 159 9.71 14.88 4.06
N ALA A 160 9.23 16.03 4.52
CA ALA A 160 9.76 16.76 5.66
C ALA A 160 8.63 17.01 6.65
N VAL A 161 8.93 16.84 7.94
CA VAL A 161 8.02 17.17 9.04
C VAL A 161 8.55 18.42 9.71
N GLU A 162 7.68 19.39 9.99
CA GLU A 162 8.09 20.63 10.64
C GLU A 162 8.71 20.39 12.03
N ALA A 163 9.71 21.19 12.38
CA ALA A 163 10.31 21.14 13.70
C ALA A 163 9.30 21.53 14.79
N ARG A 164 9.33 20.81 15.92
CA ARG A 164 8.47 21.10 17.07
C ARG A 164 8.96 22.36 17.78
N ALA A 165 8.23 23.47 17.63
CA ALA A 165 8.63 24.75 18.20
C ALA A 165 8.73 24.76 19.74
N ASN A 166 7.84 24.04 20.44
CA ASN A 166 7.88 23.85 21.89
C ASN A 166 6.93 22.70 22.32
N SER A 167 6.89 22.39 23.63
CA SER A 167 6.12 21.27 24.18
C SER A 167 4.60 21.41 24.10
N THR A 168 4.05 22.60 23.81
CA THR A 168 2.59 22.77 23.64
C THR A 168 2.13 22.47 22.21
N VAL A 169 3.05 22.40 21.25
CA VAL A 169 2.76 21.96 19.89
C VAL A 169 2.47 20.47 19.90
N MET A 170 1.27 20.09 19.45
CA MET A 170 0.78 18.71 19.45
C MET A 170 0.55 18.12 18.05
N LYS A 171 0.75 18.90 17.00
CA LYS A 171 0.71 18.43 15.60
C LYS A 171 1.89 19.02 14.84
N LEU A 172 2.48 18.24 13.94
CA LEU A 172 3.58 18.68 13.08
C LEU A 172 3.20 18.45 11.62
N LYS A 173 3.09 19.52 10.84
CA LYS A 173 2.75 19.46 9.41
C LYS A 173 3.80 18.69 8.63
N MET A 174 3.35 17.84 7.72
CA MET A 174 4.19 17.19 6.72
C MET A 174 4.11 17.95 5.39
N SER A 175 5.25 18.08 4.72
CA SER A 175 5.38 18.72 3.40
C SER A 175 6.35 17.93 2.52
N TRP A 176 6.38 18.27 1.23
CA TRP A 176 7.29 17.71 0.24
C TRP A 176 8.37 18.72 -0.14
N GLN A 177 9.63 18.27 -0.17
CA GLN A 177 10.80 19.09 -0.47
C GLN A 177 11.57 18.51 -1.66
N THR A 178 12.31 19.34 -2.39
CA THR A 178 13.16 18.89 -3.51
C THR A 178 14.51 18.32 -3.05
N THR A 179 14.81 18.43 -1.76
CA THR A 179 16.03 17.91 -1.13
C THR A 179 15.67 17.05 0.06
N PRO A 180 16.46 15.99 0.38
CA PRO A 180 16.24 15.19 1.57
C PRO A 180 16.11 16.03 2.84
N ALA A 181 15.19 15.64 3.72
CA ALA A 181 15.02 16.32 4.99
C ALA A 181 16.23 16.06 5.89
N SER A 182 16.66 17.08 6.64
CA SER A 182 17.84 17.01 7.52
C SER A 182 17.60 17.76 8.84
N GLY A 183 18.42 17.46 9.84
CA GLY A 183 18.29 18.05 11.19
C GLY A 183 16.94 17.75 11.84
N ASP A 184 16.30 18.77 12.39
CA ASP A 184 15.03 18.65 13.10
C ASP A 184 13.85 18.25 12.19
N ASN A 185 14.02 18.34 10.87
CA ASN A 185 13.01 17.94 9.90
C ASN A 185 13.22 16.49 9.37
N ALA A 186 14.35 15.85 9.72
CA ALA A 186 14.83 14.61 9.12
C ALA A 186 14.16 13.32 9.63
N GLY A 187 13.16 13.42 10.52
CA GLY A 187 12.65 12.28 11.27
C GLY A 187 12.45 11.01 10.43
N THR A 188 12.63 9.86 11.04
CA THR A 188 12.68 8.56 10.37
C THR A 188 11.27 8.06 10.08
N PHE A 189 10.97 7.89 8.80
CA PHE A 189 9.82 7.12 8.33
C PHE A 189 10.17 5.63 8.28
N MET A 190 9.23 4.77 8.63
CA MET A 190 9.39 3.32 8.50
C MET A 190 8.05 2.61 8.26
N TRP A 191 8.15 1.40 7.70
CA TRP A 191 7.03 0.48 7.61
C TRP A 191 6.97 -0.41 8.85
N SER A 192 5.80 -0.50 9.45
CA SER A 192 5.44 -1.49 10.47
C SER A 192 4.29 -2.34 9.92
N GLY A 193 4.63 -3.46 9.29
CA GLY A 193 3.69 -4.12 8.38
C GLY A 193 3.42 -3.24 7.15
N ASP A 194 2.17 -2.85 6.96
CA ASP A 194 1.76 -1.86 5.95
C ASP A 194 1.62 -0.44 6.53
N THR A 195 1.72 -0.26 7.84
CA THR A 195 1.49 1.03 8.49
C THR A 195 2.69 1.95 8.32
N VAL A 196 2.46 3.23 7.98
CA VAL A 196 3.50 4.26 8.00
C VAL A 196 3.68 4.75 9.43
N GLU A 197 4.90 4.62 9.94
CA GLU A 197 5.31 5.20 11.21
C GLU A 197 6.32 6.31 11.00
N TRP A 198 6.32 7.29 11.90
CA TRP A 198 7.32 8.36 11.93
C TRP A 198 7.82 8.62 13.35
N SER A 199 9.13 8.77 13.49
CA SER A 199 9.77 9.11 14.78
C SER A 199 10.96 10.04 14.60
N ILE A 200 11.31 10.78 15.65
CA ILE A 200 12.56 11.54 15.71
C ILE A 200 13.10 11.48 17.14
N PRO A 201 14.42 11.35 17.37
CA PRO A 201 14.98 11.19 18.71
C PRO A 201 14.65 12.32 19.70
N THR A 202 14.36 13.53 19.18
CA THR A 202 14.07 14.72 19.99
C THR A 202 12.63 14.78 20.49
N ILE A 203 11.73 13.92 20.00
CA ILE A 203 10.30 13.95 20.33
C ILE A 203 9.84 12.55 20.75
N SER A 204 9.43 12.43 22.01
CA SER A 204 8.70 11.26 22.49
C SER A 204 7.20 11.46 22.22
N ARG A 205 6.55 10.43 21.67
CA ARG A 205 5.12 10.40 21.36
C ARG A 205 4.54 9.01 21.73
N PRO A 206 3.26 8.91 22.13
CA PRO A 206 2.68 7.64 22.59
C PRO A 206 2.60 6.55 21.52
N GLN A 207 2.36 6.94 20.27
CA GLN A 207 2.13 6.05 19.14
C GLN A 207 2.81 6.62 17.89
N LEU A 208 3.64 5.84 17.20
CA LEU A 208 4.42 6.28 16.02
C LEU A 208 3.61 6.31 14.72
N ASN A 209 2.47 5.64 14.69
CA ASN A 209 1.53 5.55 13.57
C ASN A 209 0.33 6.51 13.69
N ALA A 210 0.32 7.38 14.70
CA ALA A 210 -0.75 8.36 14.88
C ALA A 210 -0.57 9.56 13.93
N TRP A 211 -1.52 9.74 13.02
CA TRP A 211 -1.55 10.87 12.08
C TRP A 211 -2.80 11.71 12.35
N LEU A 212 -2.75 12.97 11.93
CA LEU A 212 -3.92 13.85 11.90
C LEU A 212 -4.13 14.33 10.47
N VAL A 213 -5.38 14.41 10.08
CA VAL A 213 -5.79 15.09 8.85
C VAL A 213 -6.62 16.30 9.23
N CYS A 214 -6.13 17.49 8.92
CA CYS A 214 -6.78 18.75 9.27
C CYS A 214 -7.03 19.56 7.99
N PRO A 215 -8.28 19.94 7.68
CA PRO A 215 -8.55 20.86 6.59
C PRO A 215 -7.90 22.23 6.82
N ASP A 216 -7.27 22.78 5.79
CA ASP A 216 -6.84 24.17 5.78
C ASP A 216 -8.01 25.12 5.43
N ALA A 217 -7.73 26.42 5.27
CA ALA A 217 -8.75 27.41 4.92
C ALA A 217 -9.33 27.23 3.50
N ALA A 218 -8.61 26.53 2.61
CA ALA A 218 -9.04 26.20 1.26
C ALA A 218 -9.76 24.83 1.20
N GLY A 219 -9.79 24.07 2.29
CA GLY A 219 -10.37 22.75 2.39
C GLY A 219 -9.41 21.62 1.98
N ASN A 220 -8.12 21.90 1.78
CA ASN A 220 -7.11 20.88 1.55
C ASN A 220 -6.90 20.07 2.83
N LYS A 221 -6.84 18.75 2.70
CA LYS A 221 -6.74 17.82 3.81
C LYS A 221 -5.28 17.57 4.19
N ASP A 222 -4.68 18.56 4.84
CA ASP A 222 -3.27 18.54 5.26
C ASP A 222 -3.00 17.38 6.23
N VAL A 223 -1.87 16.70 6.03
CA VAL A 223 -1.39 15.59 6.85
C VAL A 223 -0.39 16.10 7.89
N TYR A 224 -0.62 15.71 9.15
CA TYR A 224 0.23 16.04 10.28
C TYR A 224 0.61 14.78 11.04
N VAL A 225 1.79 14.78 11.64
CA VAL A 225 2.12 13.86 12.72
C VAL A 225 1.33 14.24 13.98
N ASN A 226 0.63 13.29 14.59
CA ASN A 226 -0.01 13.49 15.88
C ASN A 226 0.99 13.25 17.03
N LEU A 227 1.20 14.25 17.88
CA LEU A 227 2.00 14.12 19.10
C LEU A 227 1.16 13.95 20.37
N GLY A 228 -0.16 14.13 20.27
CA GLY A 228 -1.13 13.98 21.35
C GLY A 228 -1.64 12.55 21.51
N PRO A 229 -2.63 12.34 22.39
CA PRO A 229 -3.31 11.06 22.55
C PRO A 229 -4.29 10.84 21.39
N TYR A 230 -3.99 9.85 20.55
CA TYR A 230 -4.87 9.38 19.48
C TYR A 230 -6.25 8.98 20.00
N ASP A 231 -7.32 9.32 19.27
CA ASP A 231 -8.73 9.01 19.56
C ASP A 231 -9.35 9.64 20.81
N TYR A 232 -8.61 10.43 21.61
CA TYR A 232 -9.12 11.00 22.85
C TYR A 232 -9.15 12.54 22.85
N ASP A 233 -8.08 13.19 22.41
CA ASP A 233 -7.98 14.66 22.35
C ASP A 233 -7.67 15.13 20.91
N THR A 234 -8.39 14.59 19.93
CA THR A 234 -8.28 15.03 18.53
C THR A 234 -8.51 16.54 18.43
N PRO A 235 -7.57 17.32 17.86
CA PRO A 235 -7.76 18.76 17.72
C PRO A 235 -9.02 19.10 16.92
N ALA A 236 -9.76 20.14 17.34
CA ALA A 236 -11.01 20.53 16.71
C ALA A 236 -10.83 20.77 15.20
N GLY A 237 -11.69 20.13 14.39
CA GLY A 237 -11.65 20.20 12.93
C GLY A 237 -10.67 19.22 12.27
N CYS A 238 -9.82 18.54 13.03
CA CYS A 238 -8.99 17.45 12.53
C CYS A 238 -9.68 16.10 12.74
N ALA A 239 -9.22 15.09 12.00
CA ALA A 239 -9.49 13.68 12.25
C ALA A 239 -8.20 12.96 12.61
N ASP A 240 -8.28 12.04 13.57
CA ASP A 240 -7.23 11.06 13.82
C ASP A 240 -7.24 10.01 12.71
N GLU A 241 -6.05 9.63 12.26
CA GLU A 241 -5.89 8.72 11.14
C GLU A 241 -4.70 7.78 11.37
N THR A 242 -4.79 6.61 10.76
CA THR A 242 -3.63 5.80 10.42
C THR A 242 -3.52 5.74 8.89
N ILE A 243 -2.29 5.78 8.37
CA ILE A 243 -2.03 5.71 6.93
C ILE A 243 -1.19 4.49 6.61
N HIS A 244 -1.58 3.80 5.55
CA HIS A 244 -1.05 2.47 5.21
C HIS A 244 -0.61 2.42 3.76
N ALA A 245 0.42 1.63 3.50
CA ALA A 245 0.79 1.18 2.17
C ALA A 245 -0.39 0.47 1.51
N TYR A 246 -0.64 0.81 0.26
CA TYR A 246 -1.55 0.10 -0.61
C TYR A 246 -0.80 -0.30 -1.88
N THR A 247 -0.65 -1.61 -2.07
CA THR A 247 0.15 -2.22 -3.13
C THR A 247 -0.68 -2.78 -4.28
N GLY A 248 -1.97 -2.43 -4.34
CA GLY A 248 -2.81 -2.73 -5.49
C GLY A 248 -2.26 -2.04 -6.76
N PRO A 249 -2.51 -2.61 -7.94
CA PRO A 249 -1.95 -2.10 -9.19
C PRO A 249 -2.42 -0.68 -9.54
N TYR A 250 -3.53 -0.23 -8.95
CA TYR A 250 -4.17 1.06 -9.17
C TYR A 250 -4.76 1.56 -7.85
N ALA A 251 -4.66 2.85 -7.54
CA ALA A 251 -5.40 3.43 -6.44
C ALA A 251 -6.93 3.27 -6.67
N THR A 252 -7.67 2.92 -5.62
CA THR A 252 -9.11 2.65 -5.69
C THR A 252 -9.85 3.35 -4.55
N ALA A 253 -11.05 3.85 -4.86
CA ALA A 253 -11.99 4.37 -3.87
C ALA A 253 -12.54 3.25 -2.97
#